data_AF-A0A948CHB5-F1
#
_entry.id   AF-A0A948CHB5-F1
#
_cell.length_a   1.000
_cell.length_b   1.000
_cell.length_c   1.000
_cell.angle_alpha   90.00
_cell.angle_beta   90.00
_cell.angle_gamma   90.00
#
_symmetry.space_group_name_H-M   'P 1'
#
loop_
_entity.id
_entity.type
_entity.pdbx_description
1 polymer ?
#
loop_
_entity_poly.entity_id
_entity_poly.type
_entity_poly.pdbx_seq_one_letter_code
_entity_poly.pdbx_strand_id
1 'polypeptide(L)'
;MSVSRVRVDAEGVRARSRQEAILDVSFDGRRIWSFWLQRDGRRQGLDQVVPWPETLEDFLDGRAEITVVEHGDDHVLFQEQVSFGASQEPIAIVNGRGRPIALDKYFRRVETFEGRSDDAVQPLLDSIDEVIEVVAESGIEAFLTYGTLLGAVRDGKLIGHDSDADLGYVSAHSDPADVVIESFALQRALQQRGYKVVRYSGAAIKVDVIEPDGAVRGLDLFGGFLRDGQLHLLGEIRTPFEREWIWPLTTATLEGRQFPVPADPDRLLVATYGES
;
A
#
# COMPACT_ATOMS: atom_id res chain seq x y z
N MET A 1 -13.52 -13.92 18.26
CA MET A 1 -13.23 -14.35 16.88
C MET A 1 -14.47 -14.20 16.03
N SER A 2 -14.39 -13.33 15.02
CA SER A 2 -15.48 -13.14 14.05
C SER A 2 -15.50 -14.32 13.05
N VAL A 3 -14.31 -14.83 12.71
CA VAL A 3 -14.07 -15.90 11.73
C VAL A 3 -13.84 -17.26 12.40
N SER A 4 -14.29 -18.34 11.75
CA SER A 4 -14.13 -19.73 12.20
C SER A 4 -14.19 -20.70 11.02
N ARG A 5 -13.83 -21.97 11.26
CA ARG A 5 -13.90 -23.07 10.27
C ARG A 5 -13.17 -22.75 8.95
N VAL A 6 -12.00 -22.13 9.06
CA VAL A 6 -11.16 -21.82 7.90
C VAL A 6 -10.67 -23.12 7.28
N ARG A 7 -10.75 -23.23 5.97
CA ARG A 7 -10.22 -24.30 5.14
C ARG A 7 -9.64 -23.71 3.87
N VAL A 8 -8.53 -24.28 3.42
CA VAL A 8 -7.88 -23.91 2.17
C VAL A 8 -7.78 -25.14 1.30
N ASP A 9 -8.23 -25.04 0.05
CA ASP A 9 -8.13 -26.10 -0.94
C ASP A 9 -8.00 -25.52 -2.35
N ALA A 10 -8.10 -26.38 -3.38
CA ALA A 10 -7.96 -25.96 -4.77
C ALA A 10 -9.06 -24.98 -5.24
N GLU A 11 -10.22 -24.93 -4.57
CA GLU A 11 -11.28 -23.98 -4.92
C GLU A 11 -11.01 -22.58 -4.35
N GLY A 12 -10.20 -22.46 -3.29
CA GLY A 12 -9.89 -21.19 -2.64
C GLY A 12 -9.81 -21.27 -1.12
N VAL A 13 -10.16 -20.16 -0.48
CA VAL A 13 -10.28 -20.06 0.98
C VAL A 13 -11.75 -20.07 1.38
N ARG A 14 -12.12 -21.03 2.21
CA ARG A 14 -13.46 -21.16 2.80
C ARG A 14 -13.40 -20.80 4.27
N ALA A 15 -14.28 -19.91 4.72
CA ALA A 15 -14.39 -19.55 6.13
C ALA A 15 -15.81 -19.18 6.53
N ARG A 16 -16.10 -19.21 7.83
CA ARG A 16 -17.40 -18.80 8.39
C ARG A 16 -17.23 -17.58 9.26
N SER A 17 -17.93 -16.51 8.91
CA SER A 17 -18.06 -15.32 9.76
C SER A 17 -19.46 -14.71 9.68
N ARG A 18 -19.89 -14.08 10.79
CA ARG A 18 -21.15 -13.32 10.87
C ARG A 18 -21.00 -11.86 10.48
N GLN A 19 -19.79 -11.35 10.41
CA GLN A 19 -19.46 -9.97 10.09
C GLN A 19 -18.38 -9.96 9.01
N GLU A 20 -18.30 -8.86 8.27
CA GLU A 20 -17.21 -8.67 7.32
C GLU A 20 -15.85 -8.82 8.03
N ALA A 21 -14.93 -9.57 7.43
CA ALA A 21 -13.59 -9.77 7.94
C ALA A 21 -12.60 -9.68 6.77
N ILE A 22 -11.43 -9.08 7.03
CA ILE A 22 -10.33 -9.06 6.08
C ILE A 22 -9.37 -10.18 6.47
N LEU A 23 -9.00 -11.03 5.52
CA LEU A 23 -8.08 -12.13 5.74
C LEU A 23 -6.81 -11.94 4.91
N ASP A 24 -5.68 -12.22 5.53
CA ASP A 24 -4.37 -12.22 4.89
C ASP A 24 -3.93 -13.67 4.65
N VAL A 25 -3.53 -13.98 3.41
CA VAL A 25 -3.03 -15.30 3.00
C VAL A 25 -1.54 -15.24 2.73
N SER A 26 -0.81 -16.14 3.37
CA SER A 26 0.63 -16.28 3.21
C SER A 26 1.00 -17.66 2.65
N PHE A 27 2.01 -17.68 1.79
CA PHE A 27 2.65 -18.90 1.27
C PHE A 27 4.07 -18.95 1.85
N ASP A 28 4.40 -20.00 2.59
CA ASP A 28 5.69 -20.21 3.23
C ASP A 28 6.15 -18.98 4.05
N GLY A 29 5.22 -18.44 4.85
CA GLY A 29 5.44 -17.28 5.72
C GLY A 29 5.41 -15.92 5.01
N ARG A 30 5.31 -15.88 3.68
CA ARG A 30 5.24 -14.64 2.92
C ARG A 30 3.81 -14.25 2.59
N ARG A 31 3.38 -13.05 2.98
CA ARG A 31 2.03 -12.57 2.66
C ARG A 31 1.90 -12.29 1.16
N ILE A 32 0.98 -13.00 0.51
CA ILE A 32 0.77 -12.93 -0.94
C ILE A 32 -0.42 -12.06 -1.28
N TRP A 33 -1.48 -12.13 -0.49
CA TRP A 33 -2.76 -11.54 -0.87
C TRP A 33 -3.66 -11.34 0.35
N SER A 34 -4.43 -10.26 0.35
CA SER A 34 -5.45 -9.94 1.34
C SER A 34 -6.80 -9.77 0.67
N PHE A 35 -7.89 -10.23 1.30
CA PHE A 35 -9.23 -10.12 0.76
C PHE A 35 -10.29 -9.93 1.83
N TRP A 36 -11.42 -9.38 1.40
CA TRP A 36 -12.62 -9.21 2.22
C TRP A 36 -13.50 -10.45 2.08
N LEU A 37 -13.72 -11.17 3.17
CA LEU A 37 -14.32 -12.50 3.16
C LEU A 37 -15.74 -12.54 2.56
N GLN A 38 -16.58 -11.53 2.82
CA GLN A 38 -17.95 -11.46 2.31
C GLN A 38 -18.06 -10.63 1.04
N ARG A 39 -17.29 -9.53 0.91
CA ARG A 39 -17.28 -8.70 -0.29
C ARG A 39 -16.69 -9.43 -1.50
N ASP A 40 -15.57 -10.13 -1.32
CA ASP A 40 -14.84 -10.82 -2.40
C ASP A 40 -15.27 -12.28 -2.51
N GLY A 41 -15.97 -12.80 -1.50
CA GLY A 41 -16.45 -14.18 -1.44
C GLY A 41 -17.84 -14.42 -1.99
N ARG A 42 -18.15 -15.70 -2.17
CA ARG A 42 -19.49 -16.20 -2.52
C ARG A 42 -20.04 -17.05 -1.38
N ARG A 43 -21.28 -16.77 -1.00
CA ARG A 43 -21.94 -17.52 0.08
C ARG A 43 -22.28 -18.93 -0.38
N GLN A 44 -21.83 -19.94 0.36
CA GLN A 44 -22.20 -21.34 0.19
C GLN A 44 -22.72 -21.91 1.52
N GLY A 45 -24.05 -21.88 1.67
CA GLY A 45 -24.71 -22.24 2.93
C GLY A 45 -24.42 -21.24 4.06
N LEU A 46 -23.70 -21.70 5.08
CA LEU A 46 -23.26 -20.87 6.22
C LEU A 46 -21.84 -20.33 6.07
N ASP A 47 -21.13 -20.75 5.02
CA ASP A 47 -19.73 -20.40 4.81
C ASP A 47 -19.62 -19.41 3.64
N GLN A 48 -18.53 -18.67 3.61
CA GLN A 48 -18.07 -17.88 2.47
C GLN A 48 -16.93 -18.62 1.80
N VAL A 49 -16.89 -18.59 0.47
CA VAL A 49 -15.81 -19.15 -0.34
C VAL A 49 -15.26 -18.02 -1.18
N VAL A 50 -13.98 -17.70 -0.97
CA VAL A 50 -13.25 -16.76 -1.80
C VAL A 50 -12.36 -17.58 -2.73
N PRO A 51 -12.62 -17.57 -4.05
CA PRO A 51 -11.81 -18.33 -4.98
C PRO A 51 -10.40 -17.75 -5.06
N TRP A 52 -9.45 -18.57 -5.51
CA TRP A 52 -8.13 -18.04 -5.87
C TRP A 52 -8.28 -16.99 -6.97
N PRO A 53 -7.57 -15.85 -6.89
CA PRO A 53 -7.55 -14.87 -7.97
C PRO A 53 -6.99 -15.49 -9.24
N GLU A 54 -7.56 -15.17 -10.40
CA GLU A 54 -7.10 -15.64 -11.71
C GLU A 54 -5.59 -15.34 -11.91
N THR A 55 -5.12 -14.23 -11.36
CA THR A 55 -3.70 -13.83 -11.41
C THR A 55 -2.79 -14.69 -10.54
N LEU A 56 -3.30 -15.55 -9.66
CA LEU A 56 -2.50 -16.51 -8.90
C LEU A 56 -2.55 -17.94 -9.46
N GLU A 57 -3.56 -18.27 -10.26
CA GLU A 57 -3.80 -19.65 -10.73
C GLU A 57 -2.57 -20.29 -11.38
N ASP A 58 -1.82 -19.53 -12.20
CA ASP A 58 -0.60 -20.00 -12.87
C ASP A 58 0.50 -20.50 -11.90
N PHE A 59 0.45 -20.10 -10.63
CA PHE A 59 1.42 -20.52 -9.59
C PHE A 59 0.92 -21.70 -8.75
N LEU A 60 -0.36 -22.05 -8.82
CA LEU A 60 -0.99 -23.06 -7.98
C LEU A 60 -0.81 -24.48 -8.52
N ASP A 61 0.44 -24.87 -8.72
CA ASP A 61 0.86 -26.24 -9.05
C ASP A 61 2.11 -26.60 -8.24
N GLY A 62 1.91 -27.28 -7.11
CA GLY A 62 2.97 -27.60 -6.16
C GLY A 62 2.48 -27.66 -4.71
N ARG A 63 3.41 -27.44 -3.76
CA ARG A 63 3.14 -27.45 -2.32
C ARG A 63 3.64 -26.18 -1.64
N ALA A 64 2.89 -25.71 -0.65
CA ALA A 64 3.31 -24.61 0.22
C ALA A 64 2.65 -24.77 1.59
N GLU A 65 3.30 -24.23 2.63
CA GLU A 65 2.59 -23.93 3.87
C GLU A 65 1.68 -22.73 3.64
N ILE A 66 0.38 -22.94 3.77
CA ILE A 66 -0.59 -21.84 3.69
C ILE A 66 -0.96 -21.42 5.10
N THR A 67 -0.75 -20.14 5.39
CA THR A 67 -1.21 -19.50 6.61
C THR A 67 -2.31 -18.49 6.28
N VAL A 68 -3.41 -18.53 7.04
CA VAL A 68 -4.48 -17.53 6.97
C VAL A 68 -4.63 -16.88 8.34
N VAL A 69 -4.56 -15.55 8.37
CA VAL A 69 -4.74 -14.73 9.59
C VAL A 69 -5.84 -13.69 9.38
N GLU A 70 -6.50 -13.26 10.45
CA GLU A 70 -7.40 -12.09 10.40
C GLU A 70 -6.52 -10.82 10.31
N HIS A 71 -6.78 -9.94 9.35
CA HIS A 71 -5.94 -8.77 9.10
C HIS A 71 -5.86 -7.85 10.33
N GLY A 72 -4.66 -7.40 10.67
CA GLY A 72 -4.41 -6.57 11.85
C GLY A 72 -4.38 -7.36 13.17
N ASP A 73 -4.58 -8.68 13.14
CA ASP A 73 -4.40 -9.59 14.26
C ASP A 73 -3.31 -10.61 13.90
N ASP A 74 -2.43 -10.93 14.87
CA ASP A 74 -1.43 -12.00 14.71
C ASP A 74 -2.04 -13.40 14.92
N HIS A 75 -3.35 -13.48 15.15
CA HIS A 75 -4.04 -14.74 15.36
C HIS A 75 -4.15 -15.58 14.07
N VAL A 76 -3.46 -16.72 14.08
CA VAL A 76 -3.51 -17.72 13.02
C VAL A 76 -4.83 -18.49 13.05
N LEU A 77 -5.62 -18.34 11.99
CA LEU A 77 -6.90 -19.03 11.80
C LEU A 77 -6.74 -20.39 11.10
N PHE A 78 -5.70 -20.54 10.29
CA PHE A 78 -5.35 -21.74 9.55
C PHE A 78 -3.84 -21.76 9.26
N GLN A 79 -3.19 -22.90 9.44
CA GLN A 79 -1.80 -23.12 9.05
C GLN A 79 -1.58 -24.60 8.77
N GLU A 80 -1.49 -24.96 7.48
CA GLU A 80 -1.26 -26.34 7.05
C GLU A 80 -0.47 -26.37 5.74
N GLN A 81 0.19 -27.50 5.48
CA GLN A 81 0.76 -27.81 4.16
C GLN A 81 -0.37 -28.15 3.18
N VAL A 82 -0.49 -27.39 2.10
CA VAL A 82 -1.53 -27.56 1.07
C VAL A 82 -0.87 -27.92 -0.25
N SER A 83 -1.44 -28.90 -0.95
CA SER A 83 -1.01 -29.29 -2.30
C SER A 83 -2.01 -28.75 -3.33
N PHE A 84 -1.48 -28.12 -4.37
CA PHE A 84 -2.24 -27.62 -5.52
C PHE A 84 -1.76 -28.33 -6.79
N GLY A 85 -2.66 -28.56 -7.74
CA GLY A 85 -2.31 -29.18 -9.01
C GLY A 85 -1.75 -30.60 -8.87
N ALA A 86 -0.83 -30.96 -9.76
CA ALA A 86 -0.20 -32.28 -9.85
C ALA A 86 1.26 -32.27 -9.36
N SER A 87 1.93 -31.12 -9.44
CA SER A 87 3.31 -30.95 -9.02
C SER A 87 3.48 -31.21 -7.52
N GLN A 88 4.67 -31.67 -7.18
CA GLN A 88 5.09 -32.01 -5.83
C GLN A 88 6.19 -31.05 -5.33
N GLU A 89 6.63 -30.13 -6.18
CA GLU A 89 7.65 -29.11 -5.91
C GLU A 89 7.10 -27.95 -5.07
N PRO A 90 7.95 -27.19 -4.37
CA PRO A 90 7.53 -25.99 -3.65
C PRO A 90 6.96 -24.92 -4.60
N ILE A 91 5.88 -24.24 -4.18
CA ILE A 91 5.31 -23.12 -4.94
C ILE A 91 6.19 -21.88 -4.75
N ALA A 92 6.64 -21.30 -5.86
CA ALA A 92 7.36 -20.03 -5.88
C ALA A 92 6.55 -18.96 -6.60
N ILE A 93 6.03 -17.98 -5.84
CA ILE A 93 5.25 -16.86 -6.39
C ILE A 93 6.20 -15.72 -6.73
N VAL A 94 6.82 -15.81 -7.91
CA VAL A 94 7.83 -14.86 -8.41
C VAL A 94 7.51 -14.41 -9.83
N ASN A 95 8.02 -13.26 -10.24
CA ASN A 95 7.92 -12.81 -11.64
C ASN A 95 8.90 -13.57 -12.57
N GLY A 96 8.86 -13.28 -13.87
CA GLY A 96 9.78 -13.89 -14.86
C GLY A 96 11.27 -13.59 -14.66
N ARG A 97 11.63 -12.70 -13.73
CA ARG A 97 13.01 -12.37 -13.32
C ARG A 97 13.39 -13.05 -11.99
N GLY A 98 12.51 -13.88 -11.43
CA GLY A 98 12.72 -14.57 -10.15
C GLY A 98 12.49 -13.70 -8.91
N ARG A 99 11.84 -12.54 -9.04
CA ARG A 99 11.58 -11.63 -7.91
C ARG A 99 10.28 -11.95 -7.20
N PRO A 100 10.22 -11.87 -5.86
CA PRO A 100 8.98 -12.02 -5.11
C PRO A 100 7.90 -11.06 -5.62
N ILE A 101 6.69 -11.60 -5.81
CA ILE A 101 5.49 -10.79 -6.11
C ILE A 101 4.36 -11.13 -5.15
N ALA A 102 3.50 -10.15 -4.92
CA ALA A 102 2.23 -10.28 -4.21
C ALA A 102 1.10 -9.75 -5.10
N LEU A 103 -0.13 -9.79 -4.59
CA LEU A 103 -1.28 -9.16 -5.22
C LEU A 103 -1.65 -7.84 -4.52
N ASP A 104 -1.87 -6.80 -5.32
CA ASP A 104 -2.44 -5.55 -4.83
C ASP A 104 -3.94 -5.68 -4.50
N LYS A 105 -4.54 -4.59 -4.00
CA LYS A 105 -5.99 -4.53 -3.66
C LYS A 105 -6.94 -4.75 -4.84
N TYR A 106 -6.43 -4.77 -6.08
CA TYR A 106 -7.15 -5.05 -7.31
C TYR A 106 -6.78 -6.41 -7.89
N PHE A 107 -6.10 -7.25 -7.10
CA PHE A 107 -5.62 -8.58 -7.46
C PHE A 107 -4.60 -8.59 -8.62
N ARG A 108 -3.87 -7.49 -8.81
CA ARG A 108 -2.79 -7.40 -9.82
C ARG A 108 -1.47 -7.80 -9.19
N ARG A 109 -0.64 -8.51 -9.96
CA ARG A 109 0.72 -8.91 -9.58
C ARG A 109 1.60 -7.66 -9.42
N VAL A 110 2.24 -7.51 -8.26
CA VAL A 110 3.16 -6.40 -7.96
C VAL A 110 4.45 -6.90 -7.32
N GLU A 111 5.58 -6.25 -7.63
CA GLU A 111 6.85 -6.48 -6.95
C GLU A 111 6.85 -5.75 -5.61
N THR A 112 6.99 -6.50 -4.51
CA THR A 112 6.97 -5.94 -3.15
C THR A 112 8.37 -5.51 -2.67
N PHE A 113 8.44 -4.87 -1.50
CA PHE A 113 9.71 -4.56 -0.82
C PHE A 113 10.33 -5.76 -0.08
N GLU A 114 9.58 -6.85 0.09
CA GLU A 114 9.99 -7.99 0.88
C GLU A 114 11.23 -8.71 0.31
N GLY A 115 12.21 -8.96 1.18
CA GLY A 115 13.47 -9.61 0.80
C GLY A 115 14.44 -8.72 0.03
N ARG A 116 14.18 -7.41 -0.07
CA ARG A 116 15.13 -6.46 -0.68
C ARG A 116 16.27 -6.09 0.26
N SER A 117 17.45 -5.90 -0.32
CA SER A 117 18.59 -5.30 0.37
C SER A 117 18.41 -3.79 0.49
N ASP A 118 19.11 -3.19 1.47
CA ASP A 118 19.14 -1.74 1.65
C ASP A 118 19.57 -0.99 0.37
N ASP A 119 20.47 -1.58 -0.43
CA ASP A 119 20.91 -1.04 -1.72
C ASP A 119 19.79 -0.99 -2.77
N ALA A 120 18.84 -1.94 -2.72
CA ALA A 120 17.75 -2.02 -3.68
C ALA A 120 16.61 -1.03 -3.41
N VAL A 121 16.60 -0.40 -2.22
CA VAL A 121 15.62 0.65 -1.86
C VAL A 121 16.17 2.07 -2.01
N GLN A 122 17.50 2.27 -2.06
CA GLN A 122 18.10 3.60 -2.25
C GLN A 122 17.54 4.41 -3.43
N PRO A 123 17.30 3.83 -4.63
CA PRO A 123 16.77 4.59 -5.76
C PRO A 123 15.38 5.18 -5.48
N LEU A 124 14.55 4.47 -4.70
CA LEU A 124 13.25 4.98 -4.28
C LEU A 124 13.40 6.14 -3.29
N LEU A 125 14.31 6.01 -2.32
CA LEU A 125 14.59 7.08 -1.36
C LEU A 125 15.11 8.34 -2.05
N ASP A 126 15.98 8.18 -3.05
CA ASP A 126 16.49 9.28 -3.86
C ASP A 126 15.37 9.96 -4.66
N SER A 127 14.45 9.18 -5.23
CA SER A 127 13.27 9.75 -5.89
C SER A 127 12.30 10.44 -4.93
N ILE A 128 12.16 9.95 -3.69
CA ILE A 128 11.38 10.65 -2.66
C ILE A 128 11.99 12.03 -2.38
N ASP A 129 13.30 12.12 -2.16
CA ASP A 129 13.99 13.39 -1.94
C ASP A 129 13.83 14.34 -3.13
N GLU A 130 14.02 13.85 -4.36
CA GLU A 130 13.88 14.68 -5.56
C GLU A 130 12.44 15.18 -5.76
N VAL A 131 11.43 14.32 -5.54
CA VAL A 131 10.03 14.75 -5.64
C VAL A 131 9.69 15.78 -4.57
N ILE A 132 10.17 15.61 -3.33
CA ILE A 132 10.01 16.62 -2.26
C ILE A 132 10.65 17.94 -2.68
N GLU A 133 11.86 17.92 -3.24
CA GLU A 133 12.54 19.12 -3.73
C GLU A 133 11.74 19.83 -4.83
N VAL A 134 11.23 19.10 -5.82
CA VAL A 134 10.40 19.66 -6.91
C VAL A 134 9.11 20.30 -6.37
N VAL A 135 8.49 19.69 -5.36
CA VAL A 135 7.30 20.26 -4.71
C VAL A 135 7.67 21.52 -3.91
N ALA A 136 8.80 21.50 -3.20
CA ALA A 136 9.32 22.65 -2.45
C ALA A 136 9.66 23.86 -3.35
N GLU A 137 10.18 23.64 -4.55
CA GLU A 137 10.41 24.70 -5.55
C GLU A 137 9.12 25.41 -5.98
N SER A 138 7.97 24.75 -5.83
CA SER A 138 6.65 25.34 -6.08
C SER A 138 6.08 26.05 -4.84
N GLY A 139 6.85 26.15 -3.74
CA GLY A 139 6.44 26.78 -2.49
C GLY A 139 5.53 25.91 -1.63
N ILE A 140 5.52 24.59 -1.86
CA ILE A 140 4.66 23.62 -1.17
C ILE A 140 5.53 22.66 -0.37
N GLU A 141 5.09 22.33 0.84
CA GLU A 141 5.79 21.34 1.68
C GLU A 141 5.13 19.97 1.51
N ALA A 142 5.89 19.00 0.99
CA ALA A 142 5.48 17.60 0.93
C ALA A 142 5.98 16.81 2.15
N PHE A 143 5.29 15.74 2.50
CA PHE A 143 5.58 14.88 3.64
C PHE A 143 5.23 13.42 3.33
N LEU A 144 5.81 12.45 4.06
CA LEU A 144 5.42 11.05 3.96
C LEU A 144 3.96 10.87 4.40
N THR A 145 3.18 10.08 3.68
CA THR A 145 1.77 9.77 4.02
C THR A 145 1.49 8.27 3.88
N TYR A 146 0.27 7.83 4.18
CA TYR A 146 -0.23 6.45 3.98
C TYR A 146 0.74 5.37 4.48
N GLY A 147 1.00 4.33 3.68
CA GLY A 147 1.81 3.17 4.08
C GLY A 147 3.26 3.54 4.34
N THR A 148 3.75 4.56 3.61
CA THR A 148 5.11 5.08 3.77
C THR A 148 5.30 5.79 5.11
N LEU A 149 4.33 6.63 5.52
CA LEU A 149 4.33 7.25 6.84
C LEU A 149 4.19 6.21 7.95
N LEU A 150 3.29 5.25 7.78
CA LEU A 150 3.05 4.20 8.77
C LEU A 150 4.32 3.39 9.02
N GLY A 151 5.01 2.98 7.95
CA GLY A 151 6.28 2.27 8.04
C GLY A 151 7.38 3.09 8.71
N ALA A 152 7.49 4.38 8.38
CA ALA A 152 8.47 5.29 8.99
C ALA A 152 8.24 5.49 10.49
N VAL A 153 6.98 5.68 10.92
CA VAL A 153 6.63 5.91 12.33
C VAL A 153 6.73 4.63 13.16
N ARG A 154 6.31 3.50 12.60
CA ARG A 154 6.24 2.23 13.35
C ARG A 154 7.59 1.57 13.51
N ASP A 155 8.28 1.32 12.39
CA ASP A 155 9.48 0.48 12.35
C ASP A 155 10.70 1.19 11.72
N GLY A 156 10.51 2.41 11.20
CA GLY A 156 11.51 3.13 10.43
C GLY A 156 11.86 2.46 9.09
N LYS A 157 10.93 1.65 8.55
CA LYS A 157 11.13 0.77 7.38
C LYS A 157 9.94 0.84 6.44
N LEU A 158 10.17 0.60 5.15
CA LEU A 158 9.09 0.38 4.19
C LEU A 158 8.32 -0.88 4.57
N ILE A 159 7.00 -0.87 4.34
CA ILE A 159 6.16 -2.03 4.65
C ILE A 159 6.48 -3.13 3.62
N GLY A 160 6.99 -4.27 4.07
CA GLY A 160 7.57 -5.29 3.18
C GLY A 160 6.64 -5.78 2.06
N HIS A 161 5.35 -5.94 2.34
CA HIS A 161 4.36 -6.40 1.36
C HIS A 161 3.80 -5.27 0.46
N ASP A 162 4.24 -4.03 0.67
CA ASP A 162 3.83 -2.89 -0.13
C ASP A 162 4.64 -2.79 -1.42
N SER A 163 4.14 -2.03 -2.38
CA SER A 163 4.72 -1.95 -3.73
C SER A 163 5.01 -0.54 -4.24
N ASP A 164 4.54 0.49 -3.55
CA ASP A 164 4.74 1.90 -3.87
C ASP A 164 5.25 2.67 -2.64
N ALA A 165 5.51 3.96 -2.83
CA ALA A 165 5.69 4.91 -1.74
C ALA A 165 4.77 6.09 -1.94
N ASP A 166 4.41 6.76 -0.84
CA ASP A 166 3.39 7.78 -0.80
C ASP A 166 3.92 9.08 -0.20
N LEU A 167 3.70 10.17 -0.93
CA LEU A 167 3.86 11.53 -0.48
C LEU A 167 2.52 12.24 -0.44
N GLY A 168 2.35 13.09 0.56
CA GLY A 168 1.23 13.98 0.74
C GLY A 168 1.69 15.42 0.71
N TYR A 169 0.81 16.32 0.26
CA TYR A 169 0.94 17.74 0.54
C TYR A 169 -0.45 18.32 0.82
N VAL A 170 -0.53 19.38 1.62
CA VAL A 170 -1.78 20.10 1.85
C VAL A 170 -1.66 21.52 1.33
N SER A 171 -2.46 21.83 0.32
CA SER A 171 -2.50 23.11 -0.37
C SER A 171 -2.84 24.25 0.60
N ALA A 172 -2.31 25.43 0.29
CA ALA A 172 -2.77 26.67 0.93
C ALA A 172 -4.17 27.09 0.46
N HIS A 173 -4.63 26.56 -0.67
CA HIS A 173 -5.97 26.78 -1.20
C HIS A 173 -7.01 25.91 -0.47
N SER A 174 -8.21 26.46 -0.27
CA SER A 174 -9.36 25.72 0.28
C SER A 174 -10.41 25.37 -0.78
N ASP A 175 -10.33 25.96 -1.98
CA ASP A 175 -11.22 25.65 -3.08
C ASP A 175 -10.66 24.47 -3.91
N PRO A 176 -11.43 23.40 -4.11
CA PRO A 176 -10.96 22.25 -4.88
C PRO A 176 -10.44 22.60 -6.29
N ALA A 177 -11.03 23.59 -6.97
CA ALA A 177 -10.59 23.97 -8.31
C ALA A 177 -9.16 24.53 -8.30
N ASP A 178 -8.81 25.33 -7.30
CA ASP A 178 -7.48 25.90 -7.15
C ASP A 178 -6.45 24.81 -6.81
N VAL A 179 -6.82 23.88 -5.91
CA VAL A 179 -5.97 22.71 -5.56
C VAL A 179 -5.70 21.84 -6.79
N VAL A 180 -6.69 21.66 -7.66
CA VAL A 180 -6.52 20.93 -8.92
C VAL A 180 -5.52 21.65 -9.83
N ILE A 181 -5.66 22.98 -10.00
CA ILE A 181 -4.73 23.78 -10.82
C ILE A 181 -3.29 23.67 -10.30
N GLU A 182 -3.11 23.75 -8.98
CA GLU A 182 -1.82 23.58 -8.31
C GLU A 182 -1.22 22.18 -8.59
N SER A 183 -2.01 21.12 -8.44
CA SER A 183 -1.58 19.74 -8.75
C SER A 183 -1.21 19.55 -10.23
N PHE A 184 -1.88 20.23 -11.17
CA PHE A 184 -1.47 20.23 -12.57
C PHE A 184 -0.16 21.00 -12.81
N ALA A 185 0.14 22.03 -12.02
CA ALA A 185 1.43 22.71 -12.06
C ALA A 185 2.55 21.80 -11.55
N LEU A 186 2.33 21.11 -10.42
CA LEU A 186 3.27 20.12 -9.88
C LEU A 186 3.56 19.00 -10.87
N GLN A 187 2.54 18.44 -11.53
CA GLN A 187 2.76 17.45 -12.59
C GLN A 187 3.68 18.00 -13.69
N ARG A 188 3.47 19.23 -14.15
CA ARG A 188 4.33 19.83 -15.20
C ARG A 188 5.77 20.01 -14.71
N ALA A 189 5.97 20.42 -13.46
CA ALA A 189 7.29 20.55 -12.87
C ALA A 189 8.02 19.19 -12.82
N LEU A 190 7.35 18.14 -12.36
CA LEU A 190 7.89 16.77 -12.36
C LEU A 190 8.21 16.28 -13.77
N GLN A 191 7.33 16.51 -14.75
CA GLN A 191 7.58 16.15 -16.15
C GLN A 191 8.78 16.90 -16.75
N GLN A 192 9.01 18.15 -16.36
CA GLN A 192 10.19 18.92 -16.79
C GLN A 192 11.50 18.35 -16.22
N ARG A 193 11.45 17.66 -15.08
CA ARG A 193 12.57 16.88 -14.53
C ARG A 193 12.76 15.51 -15.22
N GLY A 194 11.92 15.18 -16.19
CA GLY A 194 12.00 13.92 -16.93
C GLY A 194 11.19 12.78 -16.35
N TYR A 195 10.45 13.01 -15.26
CA TYR A 195 9.57 12.00 -14.71
C TYR A 195 8.39 11.70 -15.64
N LYS A 196 8.09 10.40 -15.78
CA LYS A 196 6.81 9.98 -16.33
C LYS A 196 5.77 10.03 -15.22
N VAL A 197 4.71 10.79 -15.45
CA VAL A 197 3.63 11.02 -14.48
C VAL A 197 2.32 10.45 -15.01
N VAL A 198 1.63 9.66 -14.19
CA VAL A 198 0.28 9.15 -14.45
C VAL A 198 -0.68 9.87 -13.51
N ARG A 199 -1.76 10.46 -14.05
CA ARG A 199 -2.74 11.17 -13.25
C ARG A 199 -3.91 10.25 -12.88
N TYR A 200 -4.23 10.17 -11.60
CA TYR A 200 -5.39 9.43 -11.10
C TYR A 200 -6.63 10.32 -10.98
N SER A 201 -6.44 11.54 -10.48
CA SER A 201 -7.53 12.49 -10.22
C SER A 201 -7.06 13.94 -10.34
N GLY A 202 -7.92 14.89 -9.96
CA GLY A 202 -7.58 16.31 -9.95
C GLY A 202 -6.38 16.66 -9.05
N ALA A 203 -6.16 15.93 -7.96
CA ALA A 203 -5.07 16.17 -7.01
C ALA A 203 -4.39 14.88 -6.53
N ALA A 204 -4.36 13.84 -7.36
CA ALA A 204 -3.54 12.65 -7.11
C ALA A 204 -2.84 12.21 -8.40
N ILE A 205 -1.54 12.01 -8.30
CA ILE A 205 -0.68 11.57 -9.40
C ILE A 205 0.27 10.48 -8.91
N LYS A 206 0.73 9.65 -9.83
CA LYS A 206 1.86 8.75 -9.65
C LYS A 206 3.03 9.23 -10.46
N VAL A 207 4.21 9.22 -9.84
CA VAL A 207 5.50 9.39 -10.46
C VAL A 207 6.10 8.00 -10.67
N ASP A 208 6.43 7.66 -11.92
CA ASP A 208 7.13 6.41 -12.24
C ASP A 208 8.61 6.58 -11.88
N VAL A 209 9.09 5.80 -10.92
CA VAL A 209 10.50 5.70 -10.50
C VAL A 209 11.13 4.50 -11.19
N ILE A 210 12.21 4.73 -11.94
CA ILE A 210 12.94 3.67 -12.64
C ILE A 210 14.06 3.18 -11.73
N GLU A 211 13.98 1.93 -11.31
CA GLU A 211 15.02 1.28 -10.52
C GLU A 211 16.25 0.93 -11.39
N PRO A 212 17.45 0.75 -10.81
CA PRO A 212 18.68 0.45 -11.53
C PRO A 212 18.59 -0.78 -12.44
N ASP A 213 17.71 -1.71 -12.10
CA ASP A 213 17.48 -2.93 -12.84
C ASP A 213 16.42 -2.82 -13.95
N GLY A 214 15.83 -1.64 -14.15
CA GLY A 214 14.79 -1.33 -15.12
C GLY A 214 13.34 -1.57 -14.67
N ALA A 215 13.12 -2.08 -13.46
CA ALA A 215 11.77 -2.13 -12.87
C ALA A 215 11.24 -0.71 -12.66
N VAL A 216 9.91 -0.56 -12.79
CA VAL A 216 9.22 0.72 -12.57
C VAL A 216 8.39 0.61 -11.31
N ARG A 217 8.63 1.51 -10.37
CA ARG A 217 7.87 1.65 -9.12
C ARG A 217 7.04 2.92 -9.13
N GLY A 218 5.92 2.90 -8.41
CA GLY A 218 5.12 4.09 -8.17
C GLY A 218 5.62 4.86 -6.95
N LEU A 219 5.78 6.16 -7.11
CA LEU A 219 5.78 7.13 -6.02
C LEU A 219 4.54 8.00 -6.19
N ASP A 220 3.54 7.77 -5.36
CA ASP A 220 2.28 8.50 -5.42
C ASP A 220 2.41 9.84 -4.68
N LEU A 221 1.84 10.90 -5.25
CA LEU A 221 1.76 12.23 -4.66
C LEU A 221 0.28 12.63 -4.56
N PHE A 222 -0.20 12.71 -3.32
CA PHE A 222 -1.56 13.04 -2.96
C PHE A 222 -1.66 14.48 -2.45
N GLY A 223 -2.35 15.32 -3.20
CA GLY A 223 -2.72 16.66 -2.76
C GLY A 223 -3.91 16.60 -1.80
N GLY A 224 -3.94 17.56 -0.89
CA GLY A 224 -5.05 17.78 0.02
C GLY A 224 -5.29 19.26 0.29
N PHE A 225 -6.35 19.57 1.04
CA PHE A 225 -6.69 20.92 1.44
C PHE A 225 -7.54 20.91 2.71
N LEU A 226 -7.48 22.01 3.45
CA LEU A 226 -8.35 22.26 4.60
C LEU A 226 -9.54 23.12 4.17
N ARG A 227 -10.76 22.69 4.50
CA ARG A 227 -11.98 23.45 4.26
C ARG A 227 -13.01 23.16 5.34
N ASP A 228 -13.60 24.20 5.91
CA ASP A 228 -14.68 24.09 6.90
C ASP A 228 -14.30 23.17 8.10
N GLY A 229 -13.04 23.24 8.55
CA GLY A 229 -12.51 22.42 9.65
C GLY A 229 -12.31 20.94 9.29
N GLN A 230 -12.30 20.59 8.00
CA GLN A 230 -12.06 19.24 7.51
C GLN A 230 -10.78 19.19 6.68
N LEU A 231 -9.95 18.18 6.91
CA LEU A 231 -8.93 17.77 5.96
C LEU A 231 -9.59 16.95 4.85
N HIS A 232 -9.35 17.36 3.62
CA HIS A 232 -9.58 16.58 2.43
C HIS A 232 -8.21 16.18 1.88
N LEU A 233 -7.80 14.93 2.04
CA LEU A 233 -6.57 14.41 1.43
C LEU A 233 -6.99 13.32 0.42
N LEU A 234 -6.56 13.48 -0.83
CA LEU A 234 -6.97 12.58 -1.91
C LEU A 234 -6.45 11.16 -1.61
N GLY A 235 -7.27 10.16 -1.87
CA GLY A 235 -7.07 8.80 -1.32
C GLY A 235 -8.06 8.43 -0.20
N GLU A 236 -9.23 9.08 -0.18
CA GLU A 236 -10.42 8.78 0.64
C GLU A 236 -10.49 9.41 2.05
N ILE A 237 -9.61 10.38 2.38
CA ILE A 237 -9.67 11.06 3.69
C ILE A 237 -10.58 12.29 3.63
N ARG A 238 -11.61 12.29 4.47
CA ARG A 238 -12.40 13.47 4.84
C ARG A 238 -12.76 13.43 6.31
N THR A 239 -12.08 14.20 7.14
CA THR A 239 -12.24 14.15 8.60
C THR A 239 -11.99 15.50 9.26
N PRO A 240 -12.57 15.77 10.47
CA PRO A 240 -12.15 16.91 11.27
C PRO A 240 -10.64 16.93 11.48
N PHE A 241 -10.01 18.07 11.17
CA PHE A 241 -8.56 18.20 11.26
C PHE A 241 -8.15 19.65 11.50
N GLU A 242 -7.04 19.84 12.23
CA GLU A 242 -6.48 21.15 12.52
C GLU A 242 -5.19 21.37 11.74
N ARG A 243 -4.90 22.62 11.39
CA ARG A 243 -3.72 22.99 10.59
C ARG A 243 -2.43 22.66 11.35
N GLU A 244 -2.47 22.86 12.65
CA GLU A 244 -1.38 22.67 13.60
C GLU A 244 -0.96 21.19 13.75
N TRP A 245 -1.81 20.25 13.30
CA TRP A 245 -1.46 18.83 13.27
C TRP A 245 -0.64 18.47 12.03
N ILE A 246 -0.63 19.34 11.01
CA ILE A 246 0.24 19.20 9.84
C ILE A 246 1.51 20.02 10.03
N TRP A 247 1.40 21.32 10.35
CA TRP A 247 2.54 22.23 10.37
C TRP A 247 2.89 22.75 11.78
N PRO A 248 4.19 23.05 12.05
CA PRO A 248 5.33 22.85 11.15
C PRO A 248 5.65 21.36 10.95
N LEU A 249 6.13 20.99 9.76
CA LEU A 249 6.55 19.62 9.51
C LEU A 249 7.68 19.24 10.49
N THR A 250 7.70 17.97 10.88
CA THR A 250 8.78 17.35 11.65
C THR A 250 9.47 16.30 10.78
N THR A 251 10.28 15.42 11.36
CA THR A 251 10.99 14.37 10.61
C THR A 251 10.81 13.00 11.23
N ALA A 252 10.69 11.97 10.39
CA ALA A 252 10.77 10.57 10.77
C ALA A 252 11.89 9.86 9.99
N THR A 253 12.37 8.73 10.53
CA THR A 253 13.38 7.91 9.84
C THR A 253 12.66 6.90 8.94
N LEU A 254 13.06 6.78 7.68
CA LEU A 254 12.65 5.70 6.78
C LEU A 254 13.90 5.13 6.12
N GLU A 255 14.14 3.83 6.28
CA GLU A 255 15.31 3.14 5.71
C GLU A 255 16.65 3.84 6.05
N GLY A 256 16.74 4.42 7.25
CA GLY A 256 17.94 5.12 7.74
C GLY A 256 18.09 6.57 7.27
N ARG A 257 17.16 7.10 6.47
CA ARG A 257 17.15 8.52 6.00
C ARG A 257 16.04 9.30 6.71
N GLN A 258 16.26 10.60 6.94
CA GLN A 258 15.25 11.49 7.53
C GLN A 258 14.35 12.07 6.44
N PHE A 259 13.05 11.99 6.63
CA PHE A 259 12.07 12.58 5.71
C PHE A 259 11.04 13.43 6.46
N PRO A 260 10.48 14.46 5.80
CA PRO A 260 9.43 15.28 6.37
C PRO A 260 8.16 14.48 6.66
N VAL A 261 7.58 14.71 7.83
CA VAL A 261 6.28 14.16 8.27
C VAL A 261 5.44 15.27 8.89
N PRO A 262 4.10 15.11 9.00
CA PRO A 262 3.25 16.05 9.73
C PRO A 262 3.73 16.33 11.17
N ALA A 263 3.29 17.44 11.75
CA ALA A 263 3.55 17.78 13.15
C ALA A 263 3.04 16.72 14.14
N ASP A 264 1.90 16.10 13.82
CA ASP A 264 1.29 14.98 14.54
C ASP A 264 1.01 13.83 13.55
N PRO A 265 2.02 12.97 13.27
CA PRO A 265 1.88 11.85 12.35
C PRO A 265 0.78 10.87 12.77
N ASP A 266 0.64 10.62 14.07
CA ASP A 266 -0.33 9.68 14.62
C ASP A 266 -1.76 10.10 14.29
N ARG A 267 -2.08 11.39 14.36
CA ARG A 267 -3.40 11.90 13.96
C ARG A 267 -3.70 11.69 12.48
N LEU A 268 -2.72 11.88 11.60
CA LEU A 268 -2.91 11.60 10.18
C LEU A 268 -3.09 10.10 9.94
N LEU A 269 -2.34 9.26 10.63
CA LEU A 269 -2.48 7.79 10.56
C LEU A 269 -3.85 7.33 11.08
N VAL A 270 -4.34 7.87 12.20
CA VAL A 270 -5.69 7.58 12.72
C VAL A 270 -6.77 8.07 11.75
N ALA A 271 -6.59 9.23 11.12
CA ALA A 271 -7.50 9.70 10.07
C ALA A 271 -7.53 8.78 8.83
N THR A 272 -6.44 8.05 8.60
CA THR A 272 -6.27 7.17 7.43
C THR A 272 -6.77 5.75 7.70
N TYR A 273 -6.41 5.18 8.86
CA TYR A 273 -6.58 3.76 9.17
C TYR A 273 -7.55 3.50 10.35
N GLY A 274 -7.95 4.54 11.08
CA GLY A 274 -8.73 4.42 12.31
C GLY A 274 -7.87 4.26 13.57
N GLU A 275 -8.53 4.10 14.71
CA GLU A 275 -7.87 3.81 15.98
C GLU A 275 -7.32 2.38 15.98
N SER A 276 -6.14 2.19 16.58
CA SER A 276 -5.50 0.88 16.77
C SER A 276 -6.02 0.15 18.00
#